data_AF-A0A2I0QK17-F1
#
_entry.id   AF-A0A2I0QK17-F1
#
_cell.length_a   1.000
_cell.length_b   1.000
_cell.length_c   1.000
_cell.angle_alpha   90.00
_cell.angle_beta   90.00
_cell.angle_gamma   90.00
#
_symmetry.space_group_name_H-M   'P 1'
#
loop_
_entity.id
_entity.type
_entity.pdbx_description
1 polymer ?
#
loop_
_entity_poly.entity_id
_entity_poly.type
_entity_poly.pdbx_seq_one_letter_code
_entity_poly.pdbx_strand_id
1 'polypeptide(L)'
;TLFAIAVIIIIVALRTHLSKISKIFRVEQDYSLKSIVLASFVGVYAHLVLDSFMHGDMNPFWPIEGNPLLGMISNSLCLDLCIAGFFAGIAIYIFHLLKNKK
;
A
#
# COMPACT_ATOMS: atom_id res chain seq x y z
N THR A 1 10.83 5.04 -8.31
CA THR A 1 11.33 6.12 -7.41
C THR A 1 10.62 7.45 -7.63
N LEU A 2 10.57 8.01 -8.85
CA LEU A 2 9.87 9.28 -9.12
C LEU A 2 8.40 9.28 -8.66
N PHE A 3 7.68 8.19 -8.93
CA PHE A 3 6.30 8.02 -8.46
C PHE A 3 6.19 8.04 -6.93
N ALA A 4 7.10 7.34 -6.22
CA ALA A 4 7.14 7.36 -4.76
C ALA A 4 7.43 8.77 -4.21
N ILE A 5 8.31 9.54 -4.84
CA ILE A 5 8.58 10.94 -4.46
C ILE A 5 7.32 11.80 -4.67
N ALA A 6 6.62 11.64 -5.79
CA ALA A 6 5.35 12.33 -6.04
C ALA A 6 4.30 11.98 -4.97
N VAL A 7 4.15 10.70 -4.63
CA VAL A 7 3.27 10.23 -3.55
C VAL A 7 3.66 10.86 -2.21
N ILE A 8 4.95 10.92 -1.88
CA ILE A 8 5.42 11.56 -0.64
C ILE A 8 5.03 13.04 -0.62
N ILE A 9 5.25 13.79 -1.71
CA ILE A 9 4.88 15.21 -1.79
C ILE A 9 3.38 15.38 -1.60
N ILE A 10 2.56 14.56 -2.26
CA ILE A 10 1.10 14.59 -2.15
C ILE A 10 0.67 14.29 -0.71
N ILE A 11 1.19 13.22 -0.08
CA ILE A 11 0.82 12.85 1.29
C ILE A 11 1.26 13.93 2.29
N VAL A 12 2.44 14.50 2.12
CA VAL A 12 2.92 15.60 2.97
C VAL A 12 2.03 16.84 2.82
N ALA A 13 1.62 17.19 1.59
CA ALA A 13 0.70 18.30 1.34
C ALA A 13 -0.68 18.05 1.95
N LEU A 14 -1.19 16.81 1.88
CA LEU A 14 -2.50 16.43 2.40
C LEU A 14 -2.50 16.04 3.88
N ARG A 15 -1.34 16.01 4.56
CA ARG A 15 -1.20 15.46 5.93
C ARG A 15 -2.19 16.07 6.95
N THR A 16 -2.50 17.35 6.80
CA THR A 16 -3.42 18.06 7.70
C THR A 16 -4.88 17.62 7.52
N HIS A 17 -5.28 17.28 6.28
CA HIS A 17 -6.59 16.71 5.99
C HIS A 17 -6.62 15.23 6.38
N LEU A 18 -5.59 14.47 6.04
CA LEU A 18 -5.48 13.04 6.35
C LEU A 18 -5.49 12.77 7.85
N SER A 19 -4.84 13.62 8.67
CA SER A 19 -4.89 13.50 10.13
C SER A 19 -6.28 13.79 10.71
N LYS A 20 -7.06 14.70 10.13
CA LYS A 20 -8.47 14.89 10.52
C LYS A 20 -9.31 13.67 10.16
N ILE A 21 -9.10 13.10 8.98
CA ILE A 21 -9.78 11.89 8.51
C ILE A 21 -9.42 10.69 9.42
N SER A 22 -8.15 10.51 9.74
CA SER A 22 -7.69 9.43 10.63
C SER A 22 -8.33 9.51 12.02
N LYS A 23 -8.54 10.73 12.55
CA LYS A 23 -9.26 10.93 13.82
C LYS A 23 -10.73 10.56 13.75
N ILE A 24 -11.46 10.91 12.68
CA ILE A 24 -12.87 10.52 12.54
C ILE A 24 -13.02 8.99 12.45
N PHE A 25 -12.07 8.31 11.80
CA PHE A 25 -12.04 6.85 11.74
C PHE A 25 -11.43 6.18 12.99
N ARG A 26 -11.04 6.94 14.02
CA ARG A 26 -10.38 6.44 15.25
C ARG A 26 -9.13 5.59 14.98
N VAL A 27 -8.45 5.84 13.87
CA VAL A 27 -7.15 5.24 13.56
C VAL A 27 -6.12 6.34 13.68
N GLU A 28 -5.79 6.75 14.90
CA GLU A 28 -4.80 7.82 15.11
C GLU A 28 -3.45 7.35 14.57
N GLN A 29 -2.97 8.05 13.55
CA GLN A 29 -1.72 7.71 12.87
C GLN A 29 -0.76 8.88 12.94
N ASP A 30 0.46 8.61 13.37
CA ASP A 30 1.54 9.60 13.38
C ASP A 30 2.07 9.82 11.96
N TYR A 31 1.65 10.94 11.36
CA TYR A 31 2.14 11.43 10.06
C TYR A 31 3.53 12.05 10.17
N SER A 32 4.47 11.35 10.82
CA SER A 32 5.87 11.74 10.82
C SER A 32 6.47 11.60 9.42
N LEU A 33 7.41 12.48 9.05
CA LEU A 33 8.05 12.42 7.73
C LEU A 33 8.70 11.05 7.47
N LYS A 34 9.32 10.44 8.48
CA LYS A 34 9.92 9.10 8.39
C LYS A 34 8.88 8.04 8.04
N SER A 35 7.72 8.07 8.73
CA SER A 35 6.61 7.14 8.48
C SER A 35 6.06 7.31 7.06
N ILE A 36 5.84 8.55 6.62
CA ILE A 36 5.33 8.85 5.27
C ILE A 36 6.30 8.34 4.21
N VAL A 37 7.60 8.63 4.33
CA VAL A 37 8.60 8.18 3.36
C VAL A 37 8.62 6.65 3.31
N LEU A 38 8.74 5.98 4.47
CA LEU A 38 8.82 4.52 4.51
C LEU A 38 7.56 3.86 3.95
N ALA A 39 6.37 4.32 4.36
CA ALA A 39 5.10 3.79 3.87
C ALA A 39 4.92 4.03 2.37
N SER A 40 5.30 5.21 1.85
CA SER A 40 5.18 5.52 0.42
C SER A 40 6.11 4.67 -0.42
N PHE A 41 7.35 4.46 0.03
CA PHE A 41 8.29 3.56 -0.67
C PHE A 41 7.77 2.13 -0.62
N VAL A 42 7.54 1.58 0.58
CA VAL A 42 7.09 0.20 0.73
C VAL A 42 5.80 -0.06 -0.06
N GLY A 43 4.82 0.84 0.02
CA GLY A 43 3.55 0.71 -0.70
C GLY A 43 3.71 0.72 -2.22
N VAL A 44 4.45 1.68 -2.77
CA VAL A 44 4.66 1.78 -4.23
C VAL A 44 5.41 0.56 -4.76
N TYR A 45 6.47 0.11 -4.07
CA TYR A 45 7.24 -1.05 -4.50
C TYR A 45 6.45 -2.35 -4.31
N ALA A 46 5.72 -2.52 -3.21
CA ALA A 46 4.86 -3.68 -3.01
C ALA A 46 3.78 -3.78 -4.09
N HIS A 47 3.13 -2.67 -4.45
CA HIS A 47 2.14 -2.64 -5.52
C HIS A 47 2.76 -2.95 -6.89
N LEU A 48 3.91 -2.34 -7.22
CA LEU A 48 4.64 -2.63 -8.47
C LEU A 48 5.01 -4.11 -8.59
N VAL A 49 5.48 -4.73 -7.50
CA VAL A 49 5.80 -6.15 -7.45
C VAL A 49 4.54 -7.00 -7.63
N LEU A 50 3.44 -6.65 -6.96
CA LEU A 50 2.18 -7.37 -7.08
C LEU A 50 1.65 -7.35 -8.51
N ASP A 51 1.69 -6.18 -9.17
CA ASP A 51 1.28 -6.01 -10.56
C ASP A 51 2.19 -6.78 -11.53
N SER A 52 3.49 -6.88 -11.23
CA SER A 52 4.43 -7.64 -12.08
C SER A 52 4.14 -9.14 -12.14
N PHE A 53 3.41 -9.72 -11.17
CA PHE A 53 3.00 -11.12 -11.31
C PHE A 53 1.92 -11.32 -12.40
N MET A 54 1.07 -10.31 -12.61
CA MET A 54 -0.12 -10.40 -13.48
C MET A 54 0.05 -9.74 -14.86
N HIS A 55 0.89 -8.69 -14.95
CA HIS A 55 1.02 -7.87 -16.16
C HIS A 55 2.39 -8.04 -16.82
N GLY A 56 2.40 -8.51 -18.07
CA GLY A 56 3.63 -8.73 -18.83
C GLY A 56 4.36 -7.45 -19.24
N ASP A 57 3.63 -6.33 -19.30
CA ASP A 57 4.16 -5.03 -19.73
C ASP A 57 4.91 -4.29 -18.61
N MET A 58 4.85 -4.81 -17.37
CA MET A 58 5.54 -4.24 -16.22
C MET A 58 7.02 -4.62 -16.23
N ASN A 59 7.89 -3.63 -15.99
CA ASN A 59 9.33 -3.84 -15.88
C ASN A 59 9.80 -3.57 -14.44
N PRO A 60 9.73 -4.56 -13.52
CA PRO A 60 10.01 -4.36 -12.10
C PRO A 60 11.48 -3.97 -11.81
N PHE A 61 12.41 -4.34 -12.70
CA PHE A 61 13.86 -4.10 -12.56
C PHE A 61 14.43 -3.11 -13.57
N TRP A 62 13.60 -2.18 -14.07
CA TRP A 62 14.06 -1.13 -14.98
C TRP A 62 15.36 -0.46 -14.48
N PRO A 63 16.42 -0.34 -15.31
CA PRO A 63 16.46 -0.40 -16.77
C PRO A 63 16.67 -1.80 -17.38
N ILE A 64 16.71 -2.86 -16.58
CA ILE A 64 16.74 -4.23 -17.10
C ILE A 64 15.34 -4.53 -17.63
N GLU A 65 15.25 -4.68 -18.95
CA GLU A 65 13.99 -4.99 -19.62
C GLU A 65 13.54 -6.43 -19.34
N GLY A 66 12.24 -6.61 -19.18
CA GLY A 66 11.60 -7.88 -18.96
C GLY A 66 10.98 -8.03 -17.58
N ASN A 67 10.08 -9.00 -17.48
CA ASN A 67 9.35 -9.33 -16.28
C ASN A 67 9.64 -10.78 -15.85
N PRO A 68 10.70 -11.04 -15.06
CA PRO A 68 11.02 -12.39 -14.62
C PRO A 68 10.00 -12.95 -13.61
N LEU A 69 9.13 -12.09 -13.06
CA LEU A 69 8.10 -12.45 -12.09
C LEU A 69 6.78 -12.86 -12.76
N LEU A 70 6.64 -12.63 -14.07
CA LEU A 70 5.41 -12.90 -14.82
C LEU A 70 5.04 -14.38 -14.74
N GLY A 71 3.84 -14.69 -14.26
CA GLY A 71 3.33 -16.05 -14.18
C GLY A 71 3.97 -16.93 -13.11
N MET A 72 4.85 -16.40 -12.25
CA MET A 72 5.33 -17.13 -11.06
C MET A 72 4.19 -17.44 -10.08
N ILE A 73 3.15 -16.61 -10.08
CA ILE A 73 1.94 -16.76 -9.30
C ILE A 73 0.76 -16.77 -10.28
N SER A 74 -0.24 -17.64 -10.05
CA SER A 74 -1.47 -17.64 -10.86
C SER A 74 -2.23 -16.33 -10.63
N ASN A 75 -2.80 -15.77 -11.70
CA ASN A 75 -3.67 -14.59 -11.62
C ASN A 75 -4.82 -14.78 -10.62
N SER A 76 -5.37 -16.00 -10.53
CA SER A 76 -6.41 -16.33 -9.54
C SER A 76 -5.88 -16.21 -8.11
N LEU A 77 -4.66 -16.67 -7.83
CA LEU A 77 -4.06 -16.60 -6.51
C LEU A 77 -3.75 -15.16 -6.10
N CYS A 78 -3.28 -14.31 -7.02
CA CYS A 78 -3.13 -12.88 -6.76
C CYS A 78 -4.46 -12.22 -6.38
N LEU A 79 -5.54 -12.54 -7.09
CA LEU A 79 -6.87 -12.02 -6.77
C LEU A 79 -7.35 -12.50 -5.40
N ASP A 80 -7.18 -13.79 -5.10
CA ASP A 80 -7.55 -14.37 -3.82
C ASP A 80 -6.77 -13.73 -2.66
N LEU A 81 -5.48 -13.44 -2.83
CA LEU A 81 -4.66 -12.73 -1.85
C LEU A 81 -5.15 -11.29 -1.63
N CYS A 82 -5.55 -10.57 -2.68
CA CYS A 82 -6.12 -9.23 -2.55
C CYS A 82 -7.45 -9.26 -1.77
N ILE A 83 -8.34 -10.19 -2.10
CA ILE A 83 -9.62 -10.36 -1.41
C ILE A 83 -9.38 -10.75 0.06
N ALA A 84 -8.50 -11.71 0.32
CA ALA A 84 -8.12 -12.11 1.67
C ALA A 84 -7.51 -10.95 2.47
N GLY A 85 -6.62 -10.17 1.85
CA GLY A 85 -6.02 -8.97 2.44
C GLY A 85 -7.06 -7.90 2.80
N PHE A 86 -8.07 -7.70 1.95
CA PHE A 86 -9.18 -6.79 2.24
C PHE A 86 -9.98 -7.22 3.48
N PHE A 87 -10.38 -8.50 3.54
CA PHE A 87 -11.08 -9.02 4.71
C PHE A 87 -10.22 -9.01 5.98
N ALA A 88 -8.94 -9.33 5.88
CA ALA A 88 -8.00 -9.23 6.99
C ALA A 88 -7.88 -7.79 7.49
N GLY A 89 -7.80 -6.81 6.59
CA GLY A 89 -7.79 -5.38 6.93
C GLY A 89 -9.06 -4.96 7.69
N ILE A 90 -10.24 -5.39 7.24
CA ILE A 90 -11.50 -5.14 7.94
C ILE A 90 -11.50 -5.77 9.34
N ALA A 91 -11.06 -7.03 9.45
CA ALA A 91 -11.02 -7.72 10.74
C ALA A 91 -10.10 -7.01 11.74
N ILE A 92 -8.91 -6.59 11.30
CA ILE A 92 -7.96 -5.83 12.12
C ILE A 92 -8.57 -4.49 12.54
N TYR A 93 -9.21 -3.78 11.61
CA TYR A 93 -9.86 -2.50 11.89
C TYR A 93 -10.98 -2.63 12.92
N ILE A 94 -11.87 -3.62 12.76
CA ILE A 94 -12.95 -3.90 13.72
C ILE A 94 -12.36 -4.26 15.08
N PHE A 95 -11.34 -5.12 15.13
CA PHE A 95 -10.67 -5.48 16.37
C PHE A 95 -10.07 -4.26 17.09
N HIS A 96 -9.43 -3.35 16.35
CA HIS A 96 -8.91 -2.10 16.88
C HIS A 96 -10.03 -1.21 17.46
N LEU A 97 -11.14 -1.07 16.74
CA LEU A 97 -12.30 -0.29 17.21
C LEU A 97 -12.92 -0.87 18.48
N LEU A 98 -13.03 -2.19 18.58
CA LEU A 98 -13.56 -2.87 19.78
C LEU A 98 -12.65 -2.67 20.99
N LYS A 99 -11.33 -2.73 20.80
CA LYS A 99 -10.34 -2.54 21.88
C LYS A 99 -10.29 -1.10 22.39
N ASN A 100 -10.38 -0.11 21.50
CA ASN A 100 -10.37 1.32 21.84
C ASN A 100 -11.75 1.87 22.25
N LYS A 101 -12.80 1.03 22.32
CA LYS A 101 -14.13 1.43 22.83
C LYS A 101 -14.27 1.30 24.35
N LYS A 102 -13.26 0.75 25.03
CA LYS A 102 -13.19 0.56 26.48
C LYS A 102 -12.26 1.59 27.10
#